data_AF-A0A645FK82-F1
#
_entry.id   AF-A0A645FK82-F1
#
_cell.length_a   1.000
_cell.length_b   1.000
_cell.length_c   1.000
_cell.angle_alpha   90.00
_cell.angle_beta   90.00
_cell.angle_gamma   90.00
#
_symmetry.space_group_name_H-M   'P 1'
#
loop_
_entity.id
_entity.type
_entity.pdbx_description
1 polymer ?
#
loop_
_entity_poly.entity_id
_entity_poly.type
_entity_poly.pdbx_seq_one_letter_code
_entity_poly.pdbx_strand_id
1 'polypeptide(L)'
;MFAENKAHLEIDDAQGVVSEEEIIEFEDGILLFNPQKSSFDEEDYLAVIPYEGKKGLEKAVADAIIDYLQDVLDQGQSDLLDFLDADDEDAIFELHWDNQQLAQLVEKKQQEQNTTTYLPYPSY
;
A
#
# COMPACT_ATOMS: atom_id res chain seq x y z
N MET A 1 -5.46 5.01 7.21
CA MET A 1 -5.57 4.31 8.50
C MET A 1 -5.80 5.35 9.58
N PHE A 2 -6.40 4.95 10.71
CA PHE A 2 -6.67 5.87 11.82
C PHE A 2 -6.24 5.26 13.15
N ALA A 3 -5.73 6.08 14.06
CA ALA A 3 -5.38 5.67 15.42
C ALA A 3 -5.61 6.82 16.42
N GLU A 4 -5.82 6.48 17.68
CA GLU A 4 -6.01 7.46 18.76
C GLU A 4 -4.65 7.76 19.43
N ASN A 5 -4.25 9.03 19.43
CA ASN A 5 -3.06 9.53 20.11
C ASN A 5 -3.34 9.84 21.58
N LYS A 6 -3.40 8.81 22.41
CA LYS A 6 -3.77 8.93 23.84
C LYS A 6 -2.76 9.72 24.67
N ALA A 7 -1.51 9.73 24.23
CA ALA A 7 -0.43 10.43 24.91
C ALA A 7 -0.29 11.89 24.47
N HIS A 8 -1.07 12.33 23.47
CA HIS A 8 -0.95 13.66 22.84
C HIS A 8 0.50 13.93 22.40
N LEU A 9 1.12 12.95 21.77
CA LEU A 9 2.45 13.09 21.17
C LEU A 9 2.43 14.19 20.11
N GLU A 10 3.49 14.99 20.06
CA GLU A 10 3.81 15.86 18.93
C GLU A 10 4.34 14.96 17.80
N ILE A 11 3.63 14.92 16.67
CA ILE A 11 3.98 14.07 15.52
C ILE A 11 4.21 14.95 14.30
N ASP A 12 5.36 14.79 13.67
CA ASP A 12 5.68 15.41 12.39
C ASP A 12 5.23 14.56 11.21
N ASP A 13 4.58 15.18 10.22
CA ASP A 13 4.39 14.54 8.91
C ASP A 13 5.68 14.56 8.06
N ALA A 14 5.64 13.93 6.88
CA ALA A 14 6.77 13.88 5.96
C ALA A 14 7.24 15.26 5.45
N GLN A 15 6.42 16.30 5.63
CA GLN A 15 6.71 17.69 5.28
C GLN A 15 7.16 18.52 6.49
N GLY A 16 7.23 17.91 7.69
CA GLY A 16 7.61 18.55 8.95
C GLY A 16 6.49 19.40 9.55
N VAL A 17 5.23 19.09 9.25
CA VAL A 17 4.07 19.72 9.89
C VAL A 17 3.76 18.95 11.17
N VAL A 18 3.93 19.63 12.31
CA VAL A 18 3.62 19.09 13.64
C VAL A 18 2.10 19.03 13.84
N SER A 19 1.62 17.92 14.41
CA SER A 19 0.25 17.71 14.86
C SER A 19 0.20 17.07 16.25
N GLU A 20 -0.77 17.47 17.07
CA GLU A 20 -1.08 16.92 18.40
C GLU A 20 -2.53 16.42 18.48
N GLU A 21 -3.17 16.21 17.32
CA GLU A 21 -4.57 15.80 17.23
C GLU A 21 -4.82 14.47 17.95
N GLU A 22 -6.00 14.35 18.58
CA GLU A 22 -6.41 13.14 19.30
C GLU A 22 -6.54 11.92 18.37
N ILE A 23 -6.87 12.16 17.10
CA ILE A 23 -7.00 11.12 16.08
C ILE A 23 -5.99 11.41 14.98
N ILE A 24 -5.09 10.45 14.76
CA ILE A 24 -4.12 10.48 13.67
C ILE A 24 -4.73 9.81 12.44
N GLU A 25 -4.52 10.45 11.29
CA GLU A 25 -4.84 9.93 9.97
C GLU A 25 -3.53 9.69 9.21
N PHE A 26 -3.40 8.48 8.65
CA PHE A 26 -2.30 8.14 7.74
C PHE A 26 -2.89 7.73 6.38
N GLU A 27 -2.40 8.32 5.30
CA GLU A 27 -2.82 8.01 3.93
C GLU A 27 -1.61 7.65 3.06
N ASP A 28 -1.75 6.62 2.24
CA ASP A 28 -0.80 6.24 1.21
C ASP A 28 -1.55 5.54 0.04
N GLY A 29 -0.91 5.43 -1.12
CA GLY A 29 -1.51 4.97 -2.36
C GLY A 29 -0.74 3.86 -3.07
N ILE A 30 -1.47 2.92 -3.67
CA ILE A 30 -0.94 1.96 -4.64
C ILE A 30 -1.40 2.37 -6.04
N LEU A 31 -0.47 2.60 -6.95
CA LEU A 31 -0.77 3.03 -8.31
C LEU A 31 -0.79 1.85 -9.30
N LEU A 32 -1.94 1.63 -9.94
CA LEU A 32 -2.02 0.81 -11.15
C LEU A 32 -1.84 1.68 -12.40
N PHE A 33 -0.76 1.50 -13.16
CA PHE A 33 -0.40 2.41 -14.26
C PHE A 33 -0.19 1.74 -15.61
N ASN A 34 -0.29 2.53 -16.69
CA ASN A 34 0.04 2.09 -18.04
C ASN A 34 1.45 2.57 -18.41
N PRO A 35 2.44 1.68 -18.57
CA PRO A 35 3.81 2.06 -18.87
C PRO A 35 4.00 2.88 -20.16
N GLN A 36 3.03 2.84 -21.08
CA GLN A 36 3.09 3.55 -22.35
C GLN A 36 2.46 4.94 -22.31
N LYS A 37 1.75 5.29 -21.23
CA LYS A 37 0.94 6.52 -21.17
C LYS A 37 1.07 7.31 -19.87
N SER A 38 1.41 6.65 -18.77
CA SER A 38 1.47 7.26 -17.45
C SER A 38 2.84 7.92 -17.22
N SER A 39 2.82 9.05 -16.50
CA SER A 39 4.00 9.76 -15.99
C SER A 39 3.69 10.15 -14.55
N PHE A 40 4.55 9.78 -13.62
CA PHE A 40 4.39 9.97 -12.17
C PHE A 40 5.78 9.81 -11.51
N ASP A 41 5.87 10.19 -10.24
CA ASP A 41 7.03 9.88 -9.40
C ASP A 41 6.76 8.57 -8.64
N GLU A 42 7.72 7.64 -8.65
CA GLU A 42 7.55 6.36 -7.94
C GLU A 42 7.60 6.56 -6.41
N GLU A 43 8.28 7.61 -5.94
CA GLU A 43 8.42 7.92 -4.50
C GLU A 43 7.11 8.44 -3.87
N ASP A 44 6.12 8.86 -4.69
CA ASP A 44 4.82 9.35 -4.22
C ASP A 44 3.83 8.22 -3.84
N TYR A 45 4.23 6.95 -3.96
CA TYR A 45 3.36 5.79 -3.77
C TYR A 45 4.05 4.67 -3.01
N LEU A 46 3.31 3.99 -2.12
CA LEU A 46 3.74 2.74 -1.50
C LEU A 46 4.19 1.68 -2.52
N ALA A 47 3.46 1.56 -3.63
CA ALA A 47 3.77 0.62 -4.68
C ALA A 47 3.18 1.05 -6.03
N VAL A 48 3.92 0.75 -7.10
CA VAL A 48 3.48 1.00 -8.48
C VAL A 48 3.46 -0.30 -9.28
N ILE A 49 2.32 -0.61 -9.88
CA ILE A 49 2.07 -1.89 -10.53
C ILE A 49 1.60 -1.66 -11.98
N PRO A 50 2.36 -2.12 -12.98
CA PRO A 50 2.01 -1.89 -14.37
C PRO A 50 0.89 -2.83 -14.84
N TYR A 51 -0.01 -2.33 -15.70
CA TYR A 51 -1.02 -3.12 -16.41
C TYR A 51 -0.84 -3.06 -17.94
N GLU A 52 -1.42 -4.03 -18.66
CA GLU A 52 -1.24 -4.24 -20.11
C GLU A 52 -2.20 -3.38 -20.97
N GLY A 53 -2.20 -2.05 -20.78
CA GLY A 53 -3.04 -1.14 -21.56
C GLY A 53 -4.52 -1.56 -21.58
N LYS A 54 -5.13 -1.72 -22.77
CA LYS A 54 -6.54 -2.14 -22.88
C LYS A 54 -6.80 -3.57 -22.38
N LYS A 55 -5.80 -4.45 -22.45
CA LYS A 55 -5.90 -5.82 -21.94
C LYS A 55 -6.04 -5.84 -20.41
N GLY A 56 -5.56 -4.78 -19.76
CA GLY A 56 -5.73 -4.55 -18.33
C GLY A 56 -4.81 -5.43 -17.48
N LEU A 57 -5.31 -5.89 -16.34
CA LEU A 57 -4.51 -6.61 -15.34
C LEU A 57 -4.89 -8.08 -15.33
N GLU A 58 -3.92 -8.97 -15.15
CA GLU A 58 -4.22 -10.39 -14.93
C GLU A 58 -5.00 -10.56 -13.62
N LYS A 59 -6.03 -11.41 -13.62
CA LYS A 59 -6.85 -11.65 -12.43
C LYS A 59 -6.02 -12.16 -11.25
N ALA A 60 -5.05 -13.04 -11.49
CA ALA A 60 -4.14 -13.52 -10.46
C ALA A 60 -3.36 -12.39 -9.78
N VAL A 61 -2.97 -11.36 -10.55
CA VAL A 61 -2.29 -10.17 -10.01
C VAL A 61 -3.25 -9.35 -9.16
N ALA A 62 -4.47 -9.09 -9.66
CA ALA A 62 -5.48 -8.36 -8.88
C ALA A 62 -5.82 -9.07 -7.55
N ASP A 63 -5.99 -10.39 -7.59
CA ASP A 63 -6.28 -11.19 -6.39
C ASP A 63 -5.11 -11.18 -5.40
N ALA A 64 -3.87 -11.27 -5.89
CA ALA A 64 -2.67 -11.20 -5.05
C ALA A 64 -2.48 -9.82 -4.40
N ILE A 65 -2.79 -8.72 -5.11
CA ILE A 65 -2.75 -7.37 -4.55
C ILE A 65 -3.74 -7.25 -3.38
N ILE A 66 -4.97 -7.74 -3.54
CA ILE A 66 -6.00 -7.64 -2.50
C ILE A 66 -5.59 -8.42 -1.25
N ASP A 67 -5.15 -9.67 -1.42
CA ASP A 67 -4.72 -10.49 -0.29
C ASP A 67 -3.50 -9.87 0.40
N TYR A 68 -2.52 -9.39 -0.36
CA TYR A 68 -1.30 -8.81 0.21
C TYR A 68 -1.56 -7.46 0.89
N LEU A 69 -2.42 -6.63 0.30
CA LEU A 69 -2.81 -5.36 0.89
C LEU A 69 -3.47 -5.56 2.26
N GLN A 70 -4.25 -6.63 2.44
CA GLN A 70 -4.80 -6.94 3.75
C GLN A 70 -3.68 -7.21 4.77
N ASP A 71 -2.69 -8.03 4.43
CA ASP A 71 -1.57 -8.33 5.33
C ASP A 71 -0.77 -7.04 5.67
N VAL A 72 -0.53 -6.19 4.67
CA VAL A 72 0.17 -4.89 4.85
C VAL A 72 -0.62 -3.95 5.76
N LEU A 73 -1.94 -3.88 5.62
CA LEU A 73 -2.79 -3.04 6.46
C LEU A 73 -2.91 -3.58 7.89
N ASP A 74 -3.02 -4.90 8.06
CA ASP A 74 -3.08 -5.53 9.38
C ASP A 74 -1.77 -5.29 10.15
N GLN A 75 -0.62 -5.46 9.49
CA GLN A 75 0.69 -5.17 10.06
C GLN A 75 0.87 -3.67 10.31
N GLY A 76 0.56 -2.84 9.32
CA GLY A 76 0.68 -1.38 9.43
C GLY A 76 -0.19 -0.77 10.53
N GLN A 77 -1.38 -1.32 10.78
CA GLN A 77 -2.21 -0.89 11.90
C GLN A 77 -1.58 -1.27 13.25
N SER A 78 -0.95 -2.44 13.36
CA SER A 78 -0.20 -2.83 14.56
C SER A 78 0.99 -1.90 14.78
N ASP A 79 1.79 -1.68 13.73
CA ASP A 79 2.98 -0.84 13.78
C ASP A 79 2.63 0.62 14.11
N LEU A 80 1.48 1.12 13.64
CA LEU A 80 0.99 2.46 14.00
C LEU A 80 0.64 2.58 15.48
N LEU A 81 0.06 1.53 16.08
CA LEU A 81 -0.23 1.53 17.51
C LEU A 81 1.05 1.43 18.33
N ASP A 82 1.99 0.58 17.91
CA ASP A 82 3.29 0.43 18.55
C ASP A 82 4.10 1.74 18.47
N PHE A 83 4.03 2.47 17.36
CA PHE A 83 4.62 3.80 17.20
C PHE A 83 4.05 4.81 18.21
N LEU A 84 2.74 4.83 18.43
CA LEU A 84 2.10 5.75 19.39
C LEU A 84 2.35 5.40 20.86
N ASP A 85 2.69 4.14 21.14
CA ASP A 85 3.01 3.66 22.49
C ASP A 85 4.54 3.65 22.75
N ALA A 86 5.36 3.97 21.76
CA ALA A 86 6.82 3.99 21.88
C ALA A 86 7.30 5.17 22.73
N ASP A 87 8.24 4.92 23.64
CA ASP A 87 8.99 5.96 24.37
C ASP A 87 10.28 6.29 23.59
N ASP A 88 10.10 6.65 22.31
CA ASP A 88 11.19 6.94 21.36
C ASP A 88 10.80 8.14 20.47
N GLU A 89 11.42 9.29 20.72
CA GLU A 89 11.18 10.54 19.98
C GLU A 89 11.70 10.48 18.52
N ASP A 90 12.58 9.53 18.20
CA ASP A 90 13.14 9.35 16.85
C ASP A 90 12.39 8.26 16.05
N ALA A 91 11.29 7.71 16.59
CA ALA A 91 10.52 6.68 15.92
C ALA A 91 9.87 7.21 14.62
N ILE A 92 9.84 6.36 13.60
CA ILE A 92 9.21 6.67 12.30
C ILE A 92 8.22 5.54 11.99
N PHE A 93 7.03 5.94 11.54
CA PHE A 93 6.01 5.03 11.06
C PHE A 93 5.88 5.15 9.53
N GLU A 94 5.95 4.02 8.83
CA GLU A 94 5.65 3.91 7.41
C GLU A 94 4.99 2.55 7.11
N LEU A 95 4.28 2.46 5.98
CA LEU A 95 3.85 1.17 5.46
C LEU A 95 4.99 0.49 4.71
N HIS A 96 5.12 -0.81 4.90
CA HIS A 96 6.14 -1.60 4.20
C HIS A 96 5.50 -2.47 3.12
N TRP A 97 5.97 -2.32 1.89
CA TRP A 97 5.55 -3.13 0.75
C TRP A 97 6.72 -3.86 0.11
N ASP A 98 6.63 -5.20 0.05
CA ASP A 98 7.64 -6.04 -0.59
C ASP A 98 7.14 -6.58 -1.94
N ASN A 99 7.73 -6.06 -3.01
CA ASN A 99 7.46 -6.50 -4.37
C ASN A 99 7.80 -7.98 -4.63
N GLN A 100 8.75 -8.56 -3.88
CA GLN A 100 9.07 -9.98 -3.96
C GLN A 100 7.96 -10.82 -3.35
N GLN A 101 7.37 -10.39 -2.23
CA GLN A 101 6.24 -11.06 -1.60
C GLN A 101 5.02 -11.03 -2.52
N LEU A 102 4.73 -9.88 -3.14
CA LEU A 102 3.68 -9.79 -4.15
C LEU A 102 3.93 -10.77 -5.31
N ALA A 103 5.14 -10.80 -5.87
CA ALA A 103 5.47 -11.69 -6.99
C ALA A 103 5.26 -13.18 -6.64
N GLN A 104 5.64 -13.61 -5.44
CA GLN A 104 5.41 -14.97 -4.96
C GLN A 104 3.92 -15.31 -4.84
N LEU A 105 3.11 -14.35 -4.34
CA LEU A 105 1.66 -14.52 -4.25
C LEU A 105 1.02 -14.61 -5.64
N VAL A 106 1.46 -13.79 -6.60
CA VAL A 106 1.01 -13.87 -8.00
C VAL A 106 1.29 -15.25 -8.59
N GLU A 107 2.53 -15.75 -8.46
CA GLU A 107 2.90 -17.07 -8.97
C GLU A 107 2.03 -18.18 -8.36
N LYS A 108 1.77 -18.12 -7.05
CA LYS A 108 0.89 -19.07 -6.37
C LYS A 108 -0.54 -18.99 -6.92
N LYS A 109 -1.10 -17.79 -7.09
CA LYS A 109 -2.45 -17.58 -7.64
C LYS A 109 -2.55 -18.06 -9.08
N GLN A 110 -1.52 -17.87 -9.89
CA GLN A 110 -1.46 -18.37 -11.26
C GLN A 110 -1.46 -19.91 -11.32
N GLN A 111 -0.81 -20.58 -10.37
CA GLN A 111 -0.82 -22.04 -10.27
C GLN A 111 -2.18 -22.58 -9.80
N GLU A 112 -2.88 -21.86 -8.91
CA GLU A 112 -4.23 -22.21 -8.45
C GLU A 112 -5.28 -21.97 -9.54
N GLN A 113 -5.07 -20.95 -10.38
CA GLN A 113 -5.93 -20.62 -11.50
C GLN A 113 -5.56 -21.48 -12.72
N ASN A 114 -6.33 -22.54 -12.98
CA ASN A 114 -6.15 -23.43 -14.14
C ASN A 114 -6.21 -22.72 -15.52
N THR A 115 -6.52 -21.43 -15.58
CA THR A 115 -6.58 -20.62 -16.81
C THR A 115 -6.27 -19.16 -16.50
N THR A 116 -5.36 -18.58 -17.28
CA THR A 116 -5.04 -17.14 -17.24
C THR A 116 -6.24 -16.32 -17.69
N THR A 117 -6.77 -15.49 -16.79
CA THR A 117 -7.91 -14.58 -17.05
C THR A 117 -7.47 -13.14 -16.87
N TYR A 118 -7.95 -12.24 -17.73
CA TYR A 118 -7.63 -10.81 -17.68
C TYR A 118 -8.85 -9.96 -17.33
N LEU A 119 -8.60 -8.91 -16.54
CA LEU A 119 -9.55 -7.85 -16.18
C LEU A 119 -9.21 -6.62 -17.05
N PRO A 120 -10.01 -6.32 -18.09
CA PRO A 120 -9.70 -5.24 -19.03
C PRO A 120 -9.77 -3.87 -18.39
N TYR A 121 -8.93 -2.94 -18.86
CA TYR A 121 -8.99 -1.54 -18.42
C TYR A 121 -10.28 -0.87 -18.95
N PRO A 122 -10.99 -0.07 -18.13
CA PRO A 122 -12.25 0.57 -18.54
C PRO A 122 -12.12 1.37 -19.84
N SER A 123 -13.11 1.23 -20.72
CA SER A 123 -13.27 2.07 -21.91
C SER A 123 -14.62 2.77 -21.85
N TYR A 124 -14.60 4.09 -21.80
CA TYR A 124 -15.78 4.95 -21.95
C TYR A 124 -15.86 5.48 -23.39
#